data_AF-A0A1V5KRM1-F1
#
_entry.id   AF-A0A1V5KRM1-F1
#
_cell.length_a   1.000
_cell.length_b   1.000
_cell.length_c   1.000
_cell.angle_alpha   90.00
_cell.angle_beta   90.00
_cell.angle_gamma   90.00
#
_symmetry.space_group_name_H-M   'P 1'
#
loop_
_entity.id
_entity.type
_entity.pdbx_description
1 polymer ?
#
loop_
_entity_poly.entity_id
_entity_poly.type
_entity_poly.pdbx_seq_one_letter_code
_entity_poly.pdbx_strand_id
1 'polypeptide(L)'
;MASSGIDAAVINARFVKPLDEKCIIDHALKTGRIYTLEEHVLPCGFGSAVQELLLSRGLGDITIQSFGFPDSFVEHGSPALLMARYGLTAEQVARSISGKFVRKRRLRLAPN
;
A
#
# COMPACT_ATOMS: atom_id res chain seq x y z
N MET A 1 10.99 4.59 5.35
CA MET A 1 11.00 5.76 4.42
C MET A 1 11.40 7.07 5.12
N ALA A 2 12.01 7.00 6.31
CA ALA A 2 12.39 8.16 7.11
C ALA A 2 13.36 9.12 6.40
N SER A 3 14.25 8.60 5.55
CA SER A 3 15.16 9.42 4.72
C SER A 3 14.42 10.37 3.76
N SER A 4 13.18 10.04 3.40
CA SER A 4 12.28 10.88 2.60
C SER A 4 11.40 11.79 3.46
N GLY A 5 11.62 11.83 4.77
CA GLY A 5 10.79 12.57 5.74
C GLY A 5 9.40 11.96 5.97
N ILE A 6 9.22 10.67 5.66
CA ILE A 6 7.96 9.96 5.81
C ILE A 6 8.08 8.96 6.96
N ASP A 7 7.32 9.21 8.01
CA ASP A 7 7.09 8.25 9.09
C ASP A 7 5.94 7.30 8.70
N ALA A 8 6.19 6.00 8.79
CA ALA A 8 5.27 4.97 8.32
C ALA A 8 5.21 3.83 9.33
N ALA A 9 4.00 3.48 9.75
CA ALA A 9 3.77 2.25 10.49
C ALA A 9 3.96 1.04 9.56
N VAL A 10 4.73 0.05 10.03
CA VAL A 10 4.91 -1.24 9.34
C VAL A 10 4.24 -2.31 10.19
N ILE A 11 3.23 -2.96 9.65
CA ILE A 11 2.41 -3.94 10.35
C ILE A 11 2.61 -5.30 9.70
N ASN A 12 2.98 -6.30 10.49
CA ASN A 12 2.98 -7.69 10.04
C ASN A 12 1.56 -8.25 10.06
N ALA A 13 0.87 -8.19 8.92
CA ALA A 13 -0.46 -8.74 8.71
C ALA A 13 -0.41 -10.27 8.51
N ARG A 14 0.10 -11.00 9.50
CA ARG A 14 0.38 -12.45 9.41
C ARG A 14 -0.85 -13.32 9.12
N PHE A 15 -2.06 -12.78 9.32
CA PHE A 15 -3.32 -13.45 9.06
C PHE A 15 -4.11 -12.66 8.02
N VAL A 16 -4.30 -13.24 6.84
CA VAL A 16 -5.26 -12.73 5.84
C VAL A 16 -6.69 -13.01 6.28
N LYS A 17 -6.91 -14.09 7.06
CA LYS A 17 -8.21 -14.42 7.66
C LYS A 17 -8.03 -15.11 9.02
N PRO A 18 -8.79 -14.70 10.06
CA PRO A 18 -9.55 -13.45 10.10
C PRO A 18 -8.60 -12.24 10.00
N LEU A 19 -9.08 -11.14 9.41
CA LEU A 19 -8.33 -9.89 9.41
C LEU A 19 -8.26 -9.33 10.84
N ASP A 20 -7.15 -8.69 11.18
CA ASP A 20 -7.10 -7.81 12.36
C ASP A 20 -7.78 -6.48 12.01
N GLU A 21 -9.11 -6.50 11.97
CA GLU A 21 -9.92 -5.36 11.54
C GLU A 21 -9.63 -4.12 12.39
N LYS A 22 -9.45 -4.30 13.70
CA LYS A 22 -9.18 -3.22 14.63
C LYS A 22 -7.86 -2.53 14.26
N CYS A 23 -6.78 -3.30 14.09
CA CYS A 23 -5.48 -2.73 13.75
C CYS A 23 -5.52 -1.97 12.42
N ILE A 24 -6.19 -2.55 11.41
CA ILE A 24 -6.32 -1.94 10.07
C ILE A 24 -7.12 -0.62 10.15
N ILE A 25 -8.29 -0.63 10.79
CA ILE A 25 -9.16 0.54 10.89
C ILE A 25 -8.49 1.67 11.68
N ASP A 26 -7.88 1.35 12.83
CA ASP A 26 -7.19 2.34 13.66
C ASP A 26 -6.08 3.07 12.87
N HIS A 27 -5.29 2.32 12.10
CA HIS A 27 -4.22 2.91 11.29
C HIS A 27 -4.74 3.62 10.05
N ALA A 28 -5.81 3.13 9.42
CA ALA A 28 -6.46 3.78 8.29
C ALA A 28 -6.96 5.18 8.70
N LEU A 29 -7.71 5.26 9.80
CA LEU A 29 -8.22 6.53 10.35
C LEU A 29 -7.08 7.49 10.73
N LYS A 30 -6.00 6.97 11.33
CA LYS A 30 -4.87 7.80 11.76
C LYS A 30 -4.07 8.39 10.59
N THR A 31 -3.92 7.65 9.50
CA THR A 31 -2.97 7.98 8.42
C THR A 31 -3.64 8.49 7.15
N GLY A 32 -4.93 8.19 6.97
CA GLY A 32 -5.66 8.42 5.73
C GLY A 32 -5.18 7.54 4.57
N ARG A 33 -4.23 6.62 4.80
CA ARG A 33 -3.56 5.84 3.74
C ARG A 33 -3.19 4.44 4.21
N ILE A 34 -3.51 3.43 3.42
CA ILE A 34 -3.07 2.05 3.63
C ILE A 34 -2.33 1.55 2.40
N TYR A 35 -1.20 0.91 2.61
CA TYR A 35 -0.44 0.22 1.57
C TYR A 35 -0.31 -1.25 1.96
N THR A 36 -0.72 -2.17 1.10
CA THR A 36 -0.57 -3.61 1.34
C THR A 36 0.54 -4.17 0.44
N LEU A 37 1.31 -5.12 0.96
CA LEU A 37 2.30 -5.87 0.19
C LEU A 37 2.02 -7.35 0.40
N GLU A 38 1.83 -8.09 -0.68
CA GLU A 38 1.51 -9.51 -0.65
C GLU A 38 2.24 -10.28 -1.76
N GLU A 39 2.74 -11.47 -1.42
CA GLU A 39 3.23 -12.44 -2.40
C GLU A 39 2.07 -13.26 -2.94
N HIS A 40 1.07 -12.58 -3.51
CA HIS A 40 -0.17 -13.16 -4.01
C HIS A 40 -0.68 -12.34 -5.20
N VAL A 41 -1.55 -12.94 -6.01
CA VAL A 41 -2.24 -12.23 -7.08
C VAL A 41 -3.17 -11.15 -6.50
N LEU A 42 -3.20 -9.98 -7.11
CA LEU A 42 -3.90 -8.82 -6.55
C LEU A 42 -5.41 -9.05 -6.39
N PRO A 43 -6.16 -9.52 -7.43
CA PRO A 43 -7.56 -9.93 -7.26
C PRO A 43 -7.75 -10.95 -6.15
N CYS A 44 -8.76 -10.71 -5.31
CA CYS A 44 -9.17 -11.61 -4.22
C CYS A 44 -8.07 -11.87 -3.17
N GLY A 45 -6.98 -11.08 -3.17
CA GLY A 45 -5.89 -11.17 -2.21
C GLY A 45 -6.15 -10.45 -0.90
N PHE A 46 -5.10 -10.32 -0.09
CA PHE A 46 -5.07 -9.53 1.14
C PHE A 46 -5.45 -8.07 0.87
N GLY A 47 -4.89 -7.45 -0.15
CA GLY A 47 -5.21 -6.08 -0.52
C GLY A 47 -6.68 -5.89 -0.90
N SER A 48 -7.31 -6.86 -1.56
CA SER A 48 -8.76 -6.84 -1.84
C SER A 48 -9.59 -6.97 -0.57
N ALA A 49 -9.20 -7.87 0.34
CA ALA A 49 -9.91 -8.06 1.61
C ALA A 49 -9.84 -6.80 2.50
N VAL A 50 -8.70 -6.10 2.53
CA VAL A 50 -8.56 -4.82 3.24
C VAL A 50 -9.44 -3.73 2.61
N GLN A 51 -9.51 -3.66 1.28
CA GLN A 51 -10.40 -2.73 0.59
C GLN A 51 -11.87 -2.98 0.91
N GLU A 52 -12.31 -4.24 0.88
CA GLU A 52 -13.66 -4.65 1.24
C GLU A 52 -14.00 -4.27 2.69
N LEU A 53 -13.08 -4.53 3.62
CA LEU A 53 -13.21 -4.11 5.01
C LEU A 53 -13.41 -2.59 5.13
N LEU A 54 -12.54 -1.78 4.52
CA LEU A 54 -12.64 -0.32 4.63
C LEU A 54 -13.95 0.20 4.02
N LEU A 55 -14.34 -0.31 2.85
CA LEU A 55 -15.59 0.07 2.18
C LEU A 55 -16.82 -0.29 3.01
N SER A 56 -16.89 -1.52 3.55
CA SER A 56 -18.00 -1.97 4.40
C SER A 56 -18.15 -1.16 5.70
N ARG A 57 -17.09 -0.48 6.14
CA ARG A 57 -17.08 0.41 7.31
C ARG A 57 -17.31 1.89 6.96
N GLY A 58 -17.60 2.22 5.70
CA GLY A 58 -17.82 3.59 5.24
C GLY A 58 -16.53 4.42 5.14
N LEU A 59 -15.36 3.78 5.06
CA LEU A 59 -14.04 4.41 4.99
C LEU A 59 -13.50 4.47 3.55
N GLY A 60 -14.39 4.73 2.57
CA GLY A 60 -14.04 4.75 1.14
C GLY A 60 -13.10 5.89 0.73
N ASP A 61 -12.97 6.93 1.56
CA ASP A 61 -12.08 8.07 1.29
C ASP A 61 -10.60 7.78 1.65
N ILE A 62 -10.33 6.66 2.33
CA ILE A 62 -8.96 6.23 2.65
C ILE A 62 -8.23 5.85 1.37
N THR A 63 -7.06 6.46 1.14
CA THR A 63 -6.23 6.08 -0.02
C THR A 63 -5.64 4.70 0.21
N ILE A 64 -5.91 3.77 -0.69
CA ILE A 64 -5.36 2.42 -0.63
C ILE A 64 -4.61 2.06 -1.91
N GLN A 65 -3.49 1.35 -1.76
CA GLN A 65 -2.77 0.74 -2.87
C GLN A 65 -2.19 -0.61 -2.42
N SER A 66 -2.43 -1.62 -3.25
CA SER A 66 -1.89 -2.95 -3.05
C SER A 66 -0.70 -3.20 -3.97
N PHE A 67 0.30 -3.89 -3.45
CA PHE A 67 1.47 -4.37 -4.17
C PHE A 67 1.46 -5.90 -4.12
N GLY A 68 1.39 -6.54 -5.28
CA GLY A 68 1.34 -7.98 -5.43
C GLY A 68 1.48 -8.37 -6.90
N PHE A 69 1.25 -9.63 -7.22
CA PHE A 69 1.34 -10.10 -8.59
C PHE A 69 0.13 -9.69 -9.43
N PRO A 70 0.32 -9.35 -10.71
CA PRO A 70 -0.79 -9.15 -11.63
C PRO A 70 -1.52 -10.47 -11.89
N ASP A 71 -2.78 -10.38 -12.32
CA ASP A 71 -3.56 -11.54 -12.78
C ASP A 71 -3.11 -11.97 -14.18
N SER A 72 -1.93 -12.57 -14.22
CA SER A 72 -1.28 -13.05 -15.43
C SER A 72 -0.27 -14.13 -15.07
N PHE A 73 0.18 -14.87 -16.07
CA PHE A 73 1.18 -15.91 -15.85
C PHE A 73 2.48 -15.31 -15.28
N VAL A 74 2.95 -15.89 -14.18
CA VAL A 74 4.24 -15.56 -13.56
C VAL A 74 5.27 -16.58 -14.04
N GLU A 75 6.31 -16.11 -14.72
CA GLU A 75 7.36 -16.97 -15.25
C GLU A 75 8.16 -17.69 -14.14
N HIS A 76 8.85 -18.76 -14.52
CA HIS A 76 9.79 -19.42 -13.63
C HIS A 76 11.05 -18.57 -13.41
N GLY A 77 11.45 -18.44 -12.15
CA GLY A 77 12.65 -17.70 -11.76
C GLY A 77 12.89 -17.83 -10.27
N SER A 78 14.02 -17.30 -9.79
CA SER A 78 14.25 -17.20 -8.36
C SER A 78 13.29 -16.19 -7.73
N PRO A 79 12.87 -16.37 -6.46
CA PRO A 79 11.98 -15.43 -5.80
C PRO A 79 12.48 -13.98 -5.86
N ALA A 80 13.78 -13.75 -5.62
CA ALA A 80 14.37 -12.42 -5.68
C ALA A 80 14.26 -11.78 -7.07
N LEU A 81 14.46 -12.56 -8.15
CA LEU A 81 14.31 -12.09 -9.52
C LEU A 81 12.85 -11.72 -9.81
N LEU A 82 11.91 -12.57 -9.39
CA LEU A 82 10.48 -12.33 -9.57
C LEU A 82 10.03 -11.08 -8.78
N MET A 83 10.40 -10.95 -7.51
CA MET A 83 10.10 -9.75 -6.73
C MET A 83 10.60 -8.47 -7.40
N ALA A 84 11.85 -8.46 -7.89
CA ALA A 84 12.41 -7.30 -8.59
C ALA A 84 11.68 -7.00 -9.90
N ARG A 85 11.34 -8.04 -10.68
CA ARG A 85 10.61 -7.90 -11.95
C ARG A 85 9.23 -7.29 -11.77
N TYR A 86 8.50 -7.72 -10.75
CA TYR A 86 7.13 -7.25 -10.50
C TYR A 86 7.06 -6.02 -9.57
N GLY A 87 8.20 -5.43 -9.20
CA GLY A 87 8.22 -4.19 -8.41
C GLY A 87 7.94 -4.39 -6.92
N LEU A 88 8.12 -5.60 -6.40
CA LEU A 88 7.75 -6.00 -5.03
C LEU A 88 8.93 -5.97 -4.05
N THR A 89 10.11 -5.47 -4.47
CA THR A 89 11.21 -5.23 -3.53
C THR A 89 10.90 -4.08 -2.58
N ALA A 90 11.48 -4.11 -1.38
CA ALA A 90 11.29 -3.06 -0.39
C ALA A 90 11.64 -1.67 -0.94
N GLU A 91 12.71 -1.57 -1.75
CA GLU A 91 13.17 -0.34 -2.38
C GLU A 91 12.18 0.18 -3.43
N GLN A 92 11.64 -0.71 -4.27
CA GLN A 92 10.67 -0.34 -5.32
C GLN A 92 9.33 0.09 -4.70
N VAL A 93 8.84 -0.66 -3.70
CA VAL A 93 7.62 -0.32 -2.96
C VAL A 93 7.79 1.02 -2.25
N ALA A 94 8.88 1.20 -1.49
CA ALA A 94 9.16 2.46 -0.79
C ALA A 94 9.27 3.65 -1.74
N ARG A 95 9.86 3.47 -2.92
CA ARG A 95 9.96 4.50 -3.97
C ARG A 95 8.59 4.84 -4.55
N SER A 96 7.77 3.83 -4.86
CA SER A 96 6.40 4.00 -5.37
C SER A 96 5.55 4.80 -4.37
N ILE A 97 5.60 4.42 -3.09
CA ILE A 97 4.91 5.12 -2.02
C ILE A 97 5.44 6.55 -1.89
N SER A 98 6.76 6.74 -1.76
CA SER A 98 7.38 8.08 -1.59
C SER A 98 7.00 9.05 -2.70
N GLY A 99 6.93 8.57 -3.96
CA GLY A 99 6.57 9.39 -5.11
C GLY A 99 5.15 10.00 -5.03
N LYS A 100 4.26 9.43 -4.21
CA LYS A 100 2.91 9.94 -3.97
C LYS A 100 2.84 11.04 -2.92
N PHE A 101 3.91 11.22 -2.13
CA PHE A 101 4.02 12.28 -1.13
C PHE A 101 4.68 13.53 -1.75
N VAL A 102 4.10 14.07 -2.81
CA VAL A 102 4.57 15.33 -3.40
C VAL A 102 4.15 16.49 -2.50
N ARG A 103 5.12 17.28 -2.01
CA ARG A 103 4.83 18.58 -1.39
C ARG A 103 4.11 19.45 -2.41
N LYS A 104 2.82 19.76 -2.21
CA LYS A 104 2.16 20.85 -2.92
C LYS A 104 2.99 22.11 -2.69
N ARG A 105 3.80 22.54 -3.67
CA ARG A 105 4.32 23.92 -3.68
C ARG A 105 3.08 24.79 -3.69
N ARG A 106 2.80 25.47 -2.57
CA ARG A 106 1.78 26.52 -2.50
C ARG A 106 2.21 27.57 -3.52
N LEU A 107 1.61 27.56 -4.71
CA LEU A 107 1.68 28.67 -5.63
C LEU A 107 1.15 29.88 -4.86
N ARG A 108 2.06 30.75 -4.41
CA ARG A 108 1.67 32.06 -3.91
C ARG A 108 1.16 32.82 -5.12
N LEU A 109 -0.16 32.85 -5.31
CA LEU A 109 -0.78 33.87 -6.14
C LEU A 109 -0.38 35.22 -5.53
N ALA A 110 0.38 36.00 -6.29
CA ALA A 110 0.68 37.38 -5.94
C ALA A 110 -0.67 38.13 -5.89
N PRO A 111 -0.93 38.96 -4.87
CA PRO A 111 -2.09 39.82 -4.87
C PRO A 111 -1.91 40.87 -5.98
N ASN A 112 -2.91 40.99 -6.86
CA ASN A 112 -3.14 42.20 -7.64
C ASN A 112 -3.90 43.20 -6.76
#